data_AF-G2D9R8-F1
#
_entry.id   AF-G2D9R8-F1
#
_cell.length_a   1.000
_cell.length_b   1.000
_cell.length_c   1.000
_cell.angle_alpha   90.00
_cell.angle_beta   90.00
_cell.angle_gamma   90.00
#
_symmetry.space_group_name_H-M   'P 1'
#
loop_
_entity.id
_entity.type
_entity.pdbx_description
1 polymer ?
#
loop_
_entity_poly.entity_id
_entity_poly.type
_entity_poly.pdbx_seq_one_letter_code
_entity_poly.pdbx_strand_id
1 'polypeptide(L)' 'MSSAAFYKWRSKYGGMDASMMSRLKALEEKNRRLKKMYTEERLKAEIVQEVLAKKW' A
#
# COMPACT_ATOMS: atom_id res chain seq x y z
N MET A 1 17.72 -21.67 8.83
CA MET A 1 16.87 -20.62 9.43
C MET A 1 17.17 -20.57 10.92
N SER A 2 17.45 -19.41 11.51
CA SER A 2 17.73 -19.33 12.95
C SER A 2 16.43 -19.53 13.76
N SER A 3 16.55 -20.13 14.95
CA SER A 3 15.45 -20.27 15.91
C SER A 3 14.78 -18.93 16.23
N ALA A 4 15.58 -17.86 16.36
CA ALA A 4 15.08 -16.51 16.56
C ALA A 4 14.17 -16.01 15.41
N ALA A 5 14.54 -16.29 14.16
CA ALA A 5 13.72 -15.92 13.00
C ALA A 5 12.40 -16.71 12.99
N PHE A 6 12.42 -17.98 13.37
CA PHE A 6 11.22 -18.83 13.45
C PHE A 6 10.22 -18.31 14.50
N TYR A 7 10.68 -18.03 15.73
CA TYR A 7 9.80 -17.50 16.78
C TYR A 7 9.24 -16.13 16.44
N LYS A 8 10.03 -15.27 15.80
CA LYS A 8 9.54 -13.96 15.30
C LYS A 8 8.43 -14.12 14.28
N TRP A 9 8.57 -15.06 13.34
CA TRP A 9 7.52 -15.37 12.37
C TRP A 9 6.28 -15.96 13.03
N ARG A 10 6.44 -16.91 13.95
CA ARG A 10 5.33 -17.53 14.66
C ARG A 10 4.59 -16.56 15.58
N SER A 11 5.28 -15.64 16.24
CA SER A 11 4.65 -14.58 17.04
C SER A 11 3.80 -13.66 16.17
N LYS A 12 4.27 -13.31 14.97
CA LYS A 12 3.58 -12.37 14.08
C LYS A 12 2.43 -13.00 13.27
N TYR A 13 2.58 -14.27 12.88
CA TYR A 13 1.67 -14.92 11.93
C TYR A 13 1.13 -16.28 12.41
N GLY A 14 1.55 -16.79 13.57
CA GLY A 14 1.25 -18.16 13.99
C GLY A 14 -0.21 -18.43 14.35
N GLY A 15 -1.02 -17.39 14.58
CA GLY A 15 -2.48 -17.49 14.73
C GLY A 15 -3.26 -17.12 13.47
N MET A 16 -2.57 -16.79 12.37
CA MET A 16 -3.20 -16.39 11.12
C MET A 16 -3.36 -17.60 10.21
N ASP A 17 -4.59 -17.92 9.83
CA ASP A 17 -4.83 -18.98 8.85
C ASP A 17 -4.45 -18.53 7.42
N ALA A 18 -4.39 -19.49 6.50
CA ALA A 18 -4.02 -19.24 5.10
C ALA A 18 -4.99 -18.27 4.38
N SER A 19 -6.27 -18.25 4.77
CA SER A 19 -7.29 -17.36 4.20
C SER A 19 -7.08 -15.91 4.64
N MET A 20 -6.71 -15.70 5.91
CA MET A 20 -6.37 -14.39 6.46
C MET A 20 -5.10 -13.82 5.81
N MET A 21 -4.07 -14.64 5.61
CA MET A 21 -2.86 -14.23 4.87
C MET A 21 -3.16 -13.83 3.43
N SER A 22 -4.05 -14.58 2.75
CA SER A 22 -4.47 -14.28 1.38
C SER A 22 -5.24 -12.95 1.30
N ARG A 23 -6.15 -12.72 2.27
CA ARG A 23 -6.89 -11.47 2.40
C ARG A 23 -5.96 -10.28 2.69
N LEU A 24 -4.95 -10.47 3.54
CA LEU A 24 -3.98 -9.43 3.88
C LEU A 24 -3.17 -9.00 2.65
N LYS A 25 -2.64 -9.94 1.88
CA LYS A 25 -1.95 -9.64 0.61
C LYS A 25 -2.85 -8.92 -0.39
N ALA A 26 -4.11 -9.34 -0.53
CA ALA A 26 -5.07 -8.68 -1.41
C ALA A 26 -5.36 -7.23 -0.97
N LEU A 27 -5.44 -6.97 0.35
CA LEU A 27 -5.61 -5.63 0.89
C LEU A 27 -4.38 -4.76 0.69
N GLU A 28 -3.17 -5.30 0.88
CA GLU A 28 -1.91 -4.60 0.61
C GLU A 28 -1.82 -4.17 -0.86
N GLU A 29 -2.14 -5.06 -1.79
CA GLU A 29 -2.13 -4.75 -3.22
C GLU A 29 -3.19 -3.71 -3.60
N LYS A 30 -4.41 -3.79 -3.03
CA LYS A 30 -5.44 -2.76 -3.21
C LYS A 30 -4.97 -1.40 -2.70
N ASN A 31 -4.36 -1.36 -1.51
CA ASN A 31 -3.86 -0.12 -0.92
C ASN A 31 -2.74 0.49 -1.78
N ARG A 32 -1.83 -0.34 -2.29
CA ARG A 32 -0.78 0.09 -3.23
C ARG A 32 -1.36 0.74 -4.48
N ARG A 33 -2.38 0.11 -5.10
CA ARG A 33 -3.05 0.66 -6.30
C ARG A 33 -3.78 1.96 -5.99
N LEU A 34 -4.49 2.02 -4.87
CA LEU A 34 -5.21 3.24 -4.44
C LEU A 34 -4.26 4.41 -4.20
N LYS A 35 -3.13 4.17 -3.52
CA LYS A 35 -2.10 5.21 -3.31
C LYS A 35 -1.55 5.72 -4.64
N LYS A 36 -1.24 4.83 -5.57
CA LYS A 36 -0.75 5.21 -6.91
C LYS A 36 -1.77 6.10 -7.65
N MET A 37 -3.03 5.67 -7.69
CA MET A 37 -4.10 6.43 -8.34
C MET A 37 -4.28 7.81 -7.69
N TYR A 38 -4.26 7.87 -6.35
CA TYR A 38 -4.36 9.13 -5.62
C TYR A 38 -3.21 10.09 -5.96
N THR A 39 -1.97 9.59 -6.01
CA THR A 39 -0.82 10.43 -6.40
C THR A 39 -0.91 10.92 -7.83
N GLU A 40 -1.35 10.07 -8.76
CA GLU A 40 -1.52 10.46 -10.18
C GLU A 40 -2.60 11.51 -10.34
N GLU A 41 -3.74 11.36 -9.67
CA GLU A 41 -4.84 12.32 -9.74
C GLU A 41 -4.47 13.64 -9.07
N ARG A 42 -3.78 13.58 -7.93
CA ARG A 42 -3.27 14.77 -7.25
C ARG A 42 -2.28 15.53 -8.12
N LEU A 43 -1.36 14.82 -8.78
CA LEU A 43 -0.38 15.42 -9.69
C LEU A 43 -1.08 16.12 -10.88
N LYS A 44 -2.09 15.49 -11.48
CA LYS A 44 -2.88 16.13 -12.56
C LYS A 44 -3.55 17.40 -12.07
N ALA A 45 -4.16 17.37 -10.89
CA ALA A 45 -4.81 18.54 -10.32
C ALA A 45 -3.80 19.69 -10.08
N GLU A 46 -2.61 19.38 -9.57
CA GLU A 46 -1.55 20.37 -9.36
C GLU A 46 -1.06 20.99 -10.68
N ILE A 47 -0.88 20.18 -11.74
CA ILE A 47 -0.52 20.68 -13.07
C ILE A 47 -1.59 21.63 -13.62
N VAL A 48 -2.87 21.26 -13.49
CA VAL A 48 -3.98 22.12 -13.94
C VAL A 48 -3.99 23.45 -13.17
N GLN A 49 -3.79 23.40 -11.86
CA GLN A 49 -3.71 24.61 -11.02
C GLN A 49 -2.53 25.49 -11.42
N GLU A 50 -1.35 24.91 -11.68
CA GLU A 50 -0.16 25.66 -12.10
C GLU A 50 -0.37 26.35 -13.46
N VAL A 51 -0.97 25.64 -14.43
CA VAL A 51 -1.28 26.20 -15.75
C VAL A 51 -2.30 27.34 -15.65
N LEU A 52 -3.32 27.20 -14.80
CA LEU A 52 -4.29 28.28 -14.55
C LEU A 52 -3.64 29.48 -13.85
N ALA A 53 -2.74 29.24 -12.89
CA ALA A 53 -2.04 30.30 -12.17
C ALA A 53 -1.08 31.09 -13.08
N LYS A 54 -0.43 30.44 -14.05
CA LYS A 54 0.47 31.10 -15.03
C LYS A 54 -0.26 31.89 -16.12
N LYS A 55 -1.58 31.71 -16.26
CA LYS A 55 -2.39 32.36 -17.30
C LYS A 55 -2.82 33.80 -16.94
N TRP A 56 -2.46 34.27 -15.75
CA TRP A 56 -2.76 35.60 -15.23
C TRP A 56 -1.48 36.32 -14.83
#